data_AF-A0A4R7GN78-F1
#
_entry.id   AF-A0A4R7GN78-F1
#
_cell.length_a   1.000
_cell.length_b   1.000
_cell.length_c   1.000
_cell.angle_alpha   90.00
_cell.angle_beta   90.00
_cell.angle_gamma   90.00
#
_symmetry.space_group_name_H-M   'P 1'
#
loop_
_entity.id
_entity.type
_entity.pdbx_description
1 polymer ?
#
loop_
_entity_poly.entity_id
_entity_poly.type
_entity_poly.pdbx_seq_one_letter_code
_entity_poly.pdbx_strand_id
1 'polypeptide(L)'
;MSESLYCRTCAGVSRLRTGQHRGAWLPLISRLLTLAAIVMLIGLLPWLSGSDPALTLLRARSADQEATAETLNAIRLSLGLDQGPWHALVHWLGGLLQGDAGVSWVSGLPVLPGMLRAAGVSLTLMASSLLVAFILAMLLCAGTMIRGLQGGTPRPAGFLAALLTALPEFLLASVLLITGAVWLQYFPPYGWLGWHYAVLPSLALGIPAGGYLGRLYSDALSGAFNESWLTTWSVLGISRRHTALAVIRRALPGVMPLTGLVLVSLTGGAVAVEKVFAIPGLGRATLGAAAAGDLPALQTGVLILLLLASAMGMMTGAVRRVLLGRALTLGALPVPQPVSAANTSRPWIPLLCLALLIIMVLAGIWRDPLTSGALRLQPPSFALPFGADAMGRDLLARVAQGTLNTCLQALAVSLMCLMAGVSAGAFPRIMAGPIETTNALPPVIAGLVVAAVNGPTATGAIIAVTAVSWAPLATHTAALVAEIRARPYMKMLPVVGVGALRRNLFYVLPALAGPLIRHTLLRLPGIALALASLGFLGLGAPPPEPEWGRVLAEGMPYIERAPWSVLAPAGALALLSVMAVTAGSFRVKLSPRFFNRTIANGSA
;
A
#
# COMPACT_ATOMS: atom_id res chain seq x y z
N MET A 1 64.70 0.05 -15.34
CA MET A 1 64.64 -0.94 -14.22
C MET A 1 63.87 -0.26 -13.10
N SER A 2 62.66 -0.61 -12.67
CA SER A 2 61.78 -1.78 -12.80
C SER A 2 60.40 -1.32 -12.32
N GLU A 3 59.34 -1.34 -13.13
CA GLU A 3 58.29 -2.37 -13.08
C GLU A 3 58.22 -3.16 -11.74
N SER A 4 57.42 -2.72 -10.76
CA SER A 4 56.85 -3.64 -9.73
C SER A 4 55.75 -3.07 -8.82
N LEU A 5 55.30 -1.81 -8.93
CA LEU A 5 54.31 -1.25 -7.99
C LEU A 5 52.84 -1.33 -8.43
N TYR A 6 52.56 -1.99 -9.56
CA TYR A 6 51.21 -2.06 -10.14
C TYR A 6 50.57 -3.45 -10.05
N CYS A 7 50.69 -4.19 -8.95
CA CYS A 7 49.90 -5.44 -8.81
C CYS A 7 49.76 -5.98 -7.37
N ARG A 8 49.18 -5.19 -6.44
CA ARG A 8 48.61 -5.77 -5.19
C ARG A 8 47.21 -5.28 -4.84
N THR A 9 46.78 -4.14 -5.38
CA THR A 9 45.41 -3.62 -5.20
C THR A 9 44.36 -4.35 -6.04
N CYS A 10 44.71 -4.90 -7.21
CA CYS A 10 43.78 -5.69 -8.03
C CYS A 10 43.42 -7.05 -7.42
N ALA A 11 44.32 -7.67 -6.65
CA ALA A 11 44.05 -8.94 -5.95
C ALA A 11 43.11 -8.79 -4.73
N GLY A 12 43.02 -7.59 -4.15
CA GLY A 12 42.04 -7.28 -3.09
C GLY A 12 40.61 -7.08 -3.64
N VAL A 13 40.49 -6.55 -4.86
CA VAL A 13 39.18 -6.34 -5.52
C VAL A 13 38.59 -7.65 -6.03
N SER A 14 39.41 -8.62 -6.45
CA SER A 14 38.92 -9.96 -6.83
C SER A 14 38.44 -10.80 -5.63
N ARG A 15 39.04 -10.64 -4.45
CA ARG A 15 38.56 -11.27 -3.19
C ARG A 15 37.25 -10.68 -2.67
N LEU A 16 36.92 -9.43 -3.00
CA LEU A 16 35.62 -8.85 -2.68
C LEU A 16 34.48 -9.43 -3.54
N ARG A 17 34.79 -9.95 -4.74
CA ARG A 17 33.82 -10.69 -5.58
C ARG A 17 33.56 -12.11 -5.09
N THR A 18 34.57 -12.81 -4.56
CA THR A 18 34.39 -14.19 -4.03
C THR A 18 33.70 -14.23 -2.67
N GLY A 19 33.77 -13.16 -1.86
CA GLY A 19 32.96 -13.01 -0.64
C GLY A 19 31.47 -12.74 -0.88
N GLN A 20 31.07 -12.39 -2.11
CA GLN A 20 29.68 -12.09 -2.46
C GLN A 20 28.83 -13.36 -2.66
N HIS A 21 29.45 -14.49 -3.03
CA HIS A 21 28.74 -15.76 -3.21
C HIS A 21 28.43 -16.50 -1.89
N ARG A 22 29.25 -16.32 -0.83
CA ARG A 22 29.01 -16.99 0.46
C ARG A 22 27.81 -16.43 1.24
N GLY A 23 27.27 -15.27 0.84
CA GLY A 23 26.12 -14.61 1.49
C GLY A 23 24.79 -14.70 0.75
N ALA A 24 24.72 -15.36 -0.42
CA ALA A 24 23.51 -15.42 -1.25
C ALA A 24 22.42 -16.34 -0.68
N TRP A 25 22.81 -17.31 0.14
CA TRP A 25 21.87 -18.26 0.77
C TRP A 25 21.04 -17.61 1.88
N LEU A 26 21.59 -16.61 2.58
CA LEU A 26 20.90 -15.99 3.72
C LEU A 26 19.58 -15.29 3.33
N PRO A 27 19.54 -14.47 2.26
CA PRO A 27 18.29 -13.91 1.75
C PRO A 27 17.30 -14.97 1.25
N LEU A 28 17.79 -16.05 0.62
CA LEU A 28 16.94 -17.14 0.14
C LEU A 28 16.27 -17.87 1.32
N ILE A 29 17.03 -18.24 2.34
CA ILE A 29 16.52 -18.86 3.57
C ILE A 29 15.53 -17.93 4.25
N SER A 30 15.85 -16.64 4.35
CA SER A 30 14.95 -15.61 4.91
C SER A 30 13.60 -15.57 4.18
N ARG A 31 13.59 -15.62 2.84
CA ARG A 31 12.35 -15.66 2.03
C ARG A 31 11.54 -16.93 2.30
N LEU A 32 12.19 -18.10 2.27
CA LEU A 32 11.53 -19.38 2.50
C LEU A 32 10.93 -19.46 3.92
N LEU A 33 11.68 -19.04 4.94
CA LEU A 33 11.21 -19.00 6.33
C LEU A 33 10.03 -18.03 6.50
N THR A 34 10.06 -16.87 5.84
CA THR A 34 8.96 -15.90 5.91
C THR A 34 7.69 -16.44 5.27
N LEU A 35 7.82 -17.06 4.09
CA LEU A 35 6.68 -17.66 3.40
C LEU A 35 6.09 -18.82 4.22
N ALA A 36 6.94 -19.68 4.78
CA ALA A 36 6.51 -20.73 5.69
C ALA A 36 5.81 -20.18 6.93
N ALA A 37 6.33 -19.11 7.54
CA ALA A 37 5.72 -18.47 8.70
C ALA A 37 4.35 -17.87 8.40
N ILE A 38 4.15 -17.25 7.23
CA ILE A 38 2.85 -16.70 6.83
C ILE A 38 1.84 -17.81 6.55
N VAL A 39 2.25 -18.86 5.83
CA VAL A 39 1.38 -20.01 5.57
C VAL A 39 0.99 -20.71 6.87
N MET A 40 1.94 -20.86 7.81
CA MET A 40 1.68 -21.39 9.14
C MET A 40 0.72 -20.51 9.94
N LEU A 41 0.91 -19.17 9.92
CA LEU A 41 0.02 -18.21 10.56
C LEU A 41 -1.42 -18.36 10.04
N ILE A 42 -1.60 -18.46 8.72
CA ILE A 42 -2.91 -18.63 8.09
C ILE A 42 -3.50 -19.99 8.46
N GLY A 43 -2.74 -21.08 8.36
CA GLY A 43 -3.21 -22.42 8.70
C GLY A 43 -3.61 -22.57 10.17
N LEU A 44 -2.96 -21.84 11.08
CA LEU A 44 -3.25 -21.84 12.51
C LEU A 44 -4.36 -20.86 12.94
N LEU A 45 -5.00 -20.16 12.00
CA LEU A 45 -6.10 -19.23 12.33
C LEU A 45 -7.21 -19.82 13.23
N PRO A 46 -7.66 -21.09 13.08
CA PRO A 46 -8.66 -21.67 13.99
C PRO A 46 -8.24 -21.71 15.45
N TRP A 47 -6.94 -21.76 15.73
CA TRP A 47 -6.40 -21.80 17.09
C TRP A 47 -5.96 -20.42 17.60
N LEU A 48 -5.73 -19.48 16.69
CA LEU A 48 -5.40 -18.10 17.02
C LEU A 48 -6.65 -17.23 17.20
N SER A 49 -7.78 -17.63 16.63
CA SER A 49 -9.05 -16.91 16.80
C SER A 49 -9.46 -16.85 18.27
N GLY A 50 -9.79 -15.66 18.76
CA GLY A 50 -10.27 -15.45 20.13
C GLY A 50 -11.65 -16.05 20.40
N SER A 51 -12.38 -16.45 19.35
CA SER A 51 -13.65 -17.16 19.45
C SER A 51 -13.48 -18.66 19.18
N ASP A 52 -14.15 -19.50 19.98
CA ASP A 52 -14.19 -20.95 19.76
C ASP A 52 -14.78 -21.27 18.38
N PRO A 53 -14.03 -21.91 17.46
CA PRO A 53 -14.53 -22.27 16.14
C PRO A 53 -15.79 -23.13 16.14
N ALA A 54 -15.99 -23.94 17.18
CA ALA A 54 -17.20 -24.75 17.29
C ALA A 54 -18.43 -23.89 17.59
N LEU A 55 -18.26 -22.84 18.40
CA LEU A 55 -19.31 -21.88 18.71
C LEU A 55 -19.68 -21.05 17.47
N THR A 56 -18.69 -20.61 16.69
CA THR A 56 -18.95 -19.83 15.46
C THR A 56 -19.67 -20.69 14.42
N LEU A 57 -19.28 -21.97 14.25
CA LEU A 57 -19.99 -22.90 13.38
C LEU A 57 -21.44 -23.13 13.84
N LEU A 58 -21.65 -23.38 15.15
CA LEU A 58 -22.98 -23.60 15.72
C LEU A 58 -23.88 -22.40 15.43
N ARG A 59 -23.41 -21.19 15.72
CA ARG A 59 -24.18 -19.96 15.48
C ARG A 59 -24.43 -19.69 14.00
N ALA A 60 -23.50 -20.05 13.11
CA ALA A 60 -23.65 -19.88 11.68
C ALA A 60 -24.68 -20.84 11.07
N ARG A 61 -24.76 -22.09 11.55
CA ARG A 61 -25.67 -23.11 11.01
C ARG A 61 -27.01 -23.19 11.74
N SER A 62 -27.03 -22.86 13.03
CA SER A 62 -28.17 -23.08 13.91
C SER A 62 -28.19 -21.99 15.00
N ALA A 63 -28.55 -20.77 14.59
CA ALA A 63 -28.55 -19.59 15.47
C ALA A 63 -29.40 -19.79 16.74
N ASP A 64 -30.50 -20.54 16.63
CA ASP A 64 -31.46 -20.81 17.71
C ASP A 64 -31.05 -21.99 18.62
N GLN A 65 -30.03 -22.77 18.26
CA GLN A 65 -29.59 -23.90 19.06
C GLN A 65 -28.76 -23.43 20.26
N GLU A 66 -29.06 -23.95 21.45
CA GLU A 66 -28.29 -23.66 22.66
C GLU A 66 -26.89 -24.26 22.58
N ALA A 67 -25.89 -23.45 22.97
CA ALA A 67 -24.49 -23.85 22.98
C ALA A 67 -24.15 -24.66 24.24
N THR A 68 -24.64 -25.90 24.32
CA THR A 68 -24.29 -26.84 25.39
C THR A 68 -22.85 -27.35 25.22
N ALA A 69 -22.18 -27.70 26.33
CA ALA A 69 -20.80 -28.20 26.27
C ALA A 69 -20.66 -29.47 25.42
N GLU A 70 -21.68 -30.33 25.42
CA GLU A 70 -21.74 -31.56 24.61
C GLU A 70 -21.85 -31.26 23.11
N THR A 71 -22.71 -30.33 22.70
CA THR A 71 -22.87 -29.96 21.28
C THR A 71 -21.61 -29.30 20.73
N LEU A 72 -20.97 -28.42 21.50
CA LEU A 72 -19.70 -27.81 21.12
C LEU A 72 -18.58 -28.85 20.99
N ASN A 73 -18.47 -29.81 21.92
CA ASN A 73 -17.48 -30.88 21.83
C ASN A 73 -17.72 -31.80 20.63
N ALA A 74 -18.97 -32.15 20.32
CA ALA A 74 -19.30 -32.93 19.12
C ALA A 74 -18.87 -32.20 17.84
N ILE A 75 -19.08 -30.88 17.78
CA ILE A 75 -18.62 -30.06 16.64
C ILE A 75 -17.09 -30.04 16.56
N ARG A 76 -16.37 -29.84 17.68
CA ARG A 76 -14.89 -29.85 17.68
C ARG A 76 -14.33 -31.16 17.13
N LEU A 77 -14.93 -32.28 17.51
CA LEU A 77 -14.57 -33.62 17.05
C LEU A 77 -14.83 -33.78 15.55
N SER A 78 -15.97 -33.28 15.06
CA SER A 78 -16.30 -33.29 13.62
C SER A 78 -15.35 -32.42 12.77
N LEU A 79 -14.79 -31.36 13.37
CA LEU A 79 -13.82 -30.46 12.72
C LEU A 79 -12.37 -30.94 12.88
N GLY A 80 -12.11 -32.02 13.65
CA GLY A 80 -10.76 -32.52 13.94
C GLY A 80 -9.92 -31.56 14.80
N LEU A 81 -10.56 -30.66 15.56
CA LEU A 81 -9.88 -29.69 16.43
C LEU A 81 -9.30 -30.35 17.70
N ASP A 82 -9.70 -31.57 18.01
CA ASP A 82 -9.21 -32.37 19.13
C ASP A 82 -7.81 -32.95 18.89
N GLN A 83 -7.38 -33.08 17.63
CA GLN A 83 -6.11 -33.70 17.23
C GLN A 83 -4.89 -32.77 17.40
N GLY A 84 -5.13 -31.53 17.84
CA GLY A 84 -4.11 -30.52 18.09
C GLY A 84 -3.75 -29.66 16.85
N PRO A 85 -3.08 -28.51 17.08
CA PRO A 85 -2.85 -27.51 16.04
C PRO A 85 -1.90 -27.98 14.94
N TRP A 86 -0.91 -28.82 15.29
CA TRP A 86 0.06 -29.33 14.33
C TRP A 86 -0.55 -30.35 13.37
N HIS A 87 -1.42 -31.24 13.86
CA HIS A 87 -2.10 -32.21 12.99
C HIS A 87 -3.04 -31.50 12.02
N ALA A 88 -3.84 -30.55 12.51
CA ALA A 88 -4.73 -29.74 11.68
C ALA A 88 -3.95 -28.96 10.61
N LEU A 89 -2.80 -28.38 10.95
CA LEU A 89 -1.94 -27.66 10.00
C LEU A 89 -1.42 -28.59 8.90
N VAL A 90 -0.89 -29.76 9.26
CA VAL A 90 -0.35 -30.74 8.29
C VAL A 90 -1.45 -31.28 7.39
N HIS A 91 -2.63 -31.60 7.95
CA HIS A 91 -3.78 -32.05 7.18
C HIS A 91 -4.26 -30.97 6.19
N TRP A 92 -4.42 -29.73 6.66
CA TRP A 92 -4.82 -28.60 5.82
C TRP A 92 -3.80 -28.32 4.70
N LEU A 93 -2.50 -28.36 5.01
CA LEU A 93 -1.44 -28.23 4.00
C LEU A 93 -1.46 -29.39 3.00
N GLY A 94 -1.65 -30.62 3.47
CA GLY A 94 -1.77 -31.80 2.63
C GLY A 94 -2.94 -31.71 1.65
N GLY A 95 -4.10 -31.27 2.14
CA GLY A 95 -5.29 -31.00 1.33
C GLY A 95 -5.03 -29.93 0.27
N LEU A 96 -4.45 -28.79 0.66
CA LEU A 96 -4.15 -27.70 -0.28
C LEU A 96 -3.24 -28.12 -1.43
N LEU A 97 -2.24 -28.96 -1.16
CA LEU A 97 -1.34 -29.52 -2.19
C LEU A 97 -2.07 -30.46 -3.16
N GLN A 98 -3.17 -31.07 -2.73
CA GLN A 98 -4.04 -31.94 -3.54
C GLN A 98 -5.18 -31.17 -4.22
N GLY A 99 -5.28 -29.85 -3.99
CA GLY A 99 -6.38 -29.03 -4.51
C GLY A 99 -7.65 -29.09 -3.67
N ASP A 100 -7.57 -29.55 -2.43
CA ASP A 100 -8.66 -29.49 -1.46
C ASP A 100 -8.39 -28.41 -0.40
N ALA A 101 -9.13 -27.31 -0.47
CA ALA A 101 -9.02 -26.22 0.50
C ALA A 101 -10.02 -26.37 1.67
N GLY A 102 -10.65 -27.54 1.78
CA GLY A 102 -11.68 -27.83 2.77
C GLY A 102 -13.06 -27.34 2.38
N VAL A 103 -13.97 -27.45 3.34
CA VAL A 103 -15.39 -27.18 3.20
C VAL A 103 -15.76 -25.93 3.99
N SER A 104 -16.58 -25.07 3.40
CA SER A 104 -17.08 -23.85 4.04
C SER A 104 -17.89 -24.20 5.28
N TRP A 105 -17.59 -23.53 6.38
CA TRP A 105 -18.29 -23.72 7.64
C TRP A 105 -19.73 -23.21 7.58
N VAL A 106 -19.97 -22.16 6.80
CA VAL A 106 -21.29 -21.55 6.62
C VAL A 106 -22.12 -22.31 5.59
N SER A 107 -21.60 -22.51 4.38
CA SER A 107 -22.38 -23.08 3.27
C SER A 107 -22.33 -24.61 3.18
N GLY A 108 -21.35 -25.26 3.81
CA GLY A 108 -21.14 -26.70 3.68
C GLY A 108 -20.63 -27.16 2.31
N LEU A 109 -20.29 -26.22 1.41
CA LEU A 109 -19.78 -26.52 0.07
C LEU A 109 -18.25 -26.44 0.01
N PRO A 110 -17.59 -27.12 -0.95
CA PRO A 110 -16.15 -26.99 -1.17
C PRO A 110 -15.74 -25.52 -1.42
N VAL A 111 -14.72 -25.06 -0.71
CA VAL A 111 -14.30 -23.65 -0.72
C VAL A 111 -13.60 -23.27 -2.03
N LEU A 112 -12.66 -24.12 -2.48
CA LEU A 112 -11.73 -23.76 -3.54
C LEU A 112 -12.41 -23.35 -4.86
N PRO A 113 -13.42 -24.09 -5.39
CA PRO A 113 -14.08 -23.70 -6.64
C PRO A 113 -14.77 -22.34 -6.55
N GLY A 114 -15.41 -22.03 -5.42
CA GLY A 114 -16.06 -20.74 -5.19
C GLY A 114 -15.05 -19.59 -5.14
N MET A 115 -13.95 -19.79 -4.40
CA MET A 115 -12.88 -18.79 -4.30
C MET A 115 -12.15 -18.57 -5.63
N LEU A 116 -11.92 -19.61 -6.43
CA LEU A 116 -11.31 -19.47 -7.76
C LEU A 116 -12.21 -18.71 -8.74
N ARG A 117 -13.53 -18.94 -8.71
CA ARG A 117 -14.49 -18.15 -9.51
C ARG A 117 -14.46 -16.67 -9.10
N ALA A 118 -14.47 -16.40 -7.79
CA ALA A 118 -14.36 -15.05 -7.25
C ALA A 118 -13.02 -14.39 -7.63
N ALA A 119 -11.92 -15.15 -7.62
CA ALA A 119 -10.61 -14.70 -8.09
C ALA A 119 -10.61 -14.34 -9.58
N GLY A 120 -11.31 -15.11 -10.42
CA GLY A 120 -11.53 -14.78 -11.82
C GLY A 120 -12.22 -13.43 -12.01
N VAL A 121 -13.28 -13.16 -11.23
CA VAL A 121 -13.98 -11.86 -11.23
C VAL A 121 -13.03 -10.74 -10.83
N SER A 122 -12.30 -10.87 -9.73
CA SER A 122 -11.30 -9.86 -9.30
C SER A 122 -10.23 -9.63 -10.36
N LEU A 123 -9.71 -10.68 -10.98
CA LEU A 123 -8.72 -10.57 -12.06
C LEU A 123 -9.25 -9.79 -13.26
N THR A 124 -10.50 -10.02 -13.67
CA THR A 124 -11.12 -9.25 -14.76
C THR A 124 -11.29 -7.78 -14.40
N LEU A 125 -11.71 -7.47 -13.17
CA LEU A 125 -11.77 -6.10 -12.66
C LEU A 125 -10.38 -5.46 -12.70
N MET A 126 -9.38 -6.08 -12.09
CA MET A 126 -8.01 -5.56 -12.04
C MET A 126 -7.40 -5.36 -13.43
N ALA A 127 -7.66 -6.28 -14.38
CA ALA A 127 -7.21 -6.15 -15.76
C ALA A 127 -7.86 -4.94 -16.46
N SER A 128 -9.17 -4.76 -16.30
CA SER A 128 -9.88 -3.60 -16.85
C SER A 128 -9.40 -2.28 -16.22
N SER A 129 -9.15 -2.25 -14.92
CA SER A 129 -8.59 -1.08 -14.22
C SER A 129 -7.16 -0.78 -14.68
N LEU A 130 -6.34 -1.81 -14.93
CA LEU A 130 -4.99 -1.63 -15.44
C LEU A 130 -5.00 -1.05 -16.86
N LEU A 131 -5.96 -1.44 -17.70
CA LEU A 131 -6.16 -0.84 -19.02
C LEU A 131 -6.46 0.66 -18.91
N VAL A 132 -7.40 1.04 -18.03
CA VAL A 132 -7.70 2.46 -17.74
C VAL A 132 -6.45 3.19 -17.25
N ALA A 133 -5.72 2.59 -16.30
CA ALA A 133 -4.50 3.16 -15.74
C ALA A 133 -3.42 3.37 -16.82
N PHE A 134 -3.25 2.40 -17.72
CA PHE A 134 -2.31 2.47 -18.82
C PHE A 134 -2.68 3.57 -19.81
N ILE A 135 -3.94 3.64 -20.24
CA ILE A 135 -4.42 4.70 -21.16
C ILE A 135 -4.17 6.07 -20.54
N LEU A 136 -4.55 6.27 -19.28
CA LEU A 136 -4.36 7.54 -18.59
C LEU A 136 -2.89 7.90 -18.41
N ALA A 137 -2.04 6.93 -18.06
CA ALA A 137 -0.59 7.13 -17.95
C ALA A 137 0.03 7.54 -19.29
N MET A 138 -0.40 6.92 -20.39
CA MET A 138 0.06 7.27 -21.75
C MET A 138 -0.38 8.68 -22.16
N LEU A 139 -1.63 9.07 -21.86
CA LEU A 139 -2.13 10.42 -22.10
C LEU A 139 -1.32 11.47 -21.33
N LEU A 140 -1.01 11.21 -20.06
CA LEU A 140 -0.17 12.10 -19.25
C LEU A 140 1.28 12.18 -19.75
N CYS A 141 1.82 11.07 -20.27
CA CYS A 141 3.18 11.02 -20.83
C CYS A 141 3.29 11.61 -22.24
N ALA A 142 2.20 11.70 -23.00
CA ALA A 142 2.20 12.18 -24.38
C ALA A 142 2.79 13.59 -24.49
N GLY A 143 2.42 14.49 -23.57
CA GLY A 143 2.95 15.85 -23.53
C GLY A 143 4.46 15.92 -23.29
N THR A 144 4.99 15.11 -22.36
CA THR A 144 6.44 15.00 -22.15
C THR A 144 7.16 14.46 -23.37
N MET A 145 6.58 13.44 -24.01
CA MET A 145 7.18 12.76 -25.15
C MET A 145 7.26 13.68 -26.37
N ILE A 146 6.14 14.35 -26.71
CA ILE A 146 6.06 15.24 -27.88
C ILE A 146 7.04 16.40 -27.72
N ARG A 147 7.07 17.06 -26.55
CA ARG A 147 7.99 18.20 -26.30
C ARG A 147 9.45 17.79 -26.31
N GLY A 148 9.79 16.65 -25.68
CA GLY A 148 11.15 16.13 -25.68
C GLY A 148 11.65 15.79 -27.09
N LEU A 149 10.81 15.19 -27.94
CA LEU A 149 11.15 14.88 -29.33
C LEU A 149 11.23 16.12 -30.25
N GLN A 150 10.60 17.22 -29.87
CA GLN A 150 10.69 18.51 -30.57
C GLN A 150 11.93 19.32 -30.15
N GLY A 151 12.77 18.81 -29.23
CA GLY A 151 13.94 19.52 -28.71
C GLY A 151 13.60 20.58 -27.66
N GLY A 152 12.35 20.65 -27.20
CA GLY A 152 11.93 21.52 -26.10
C GLY A 152 12.24 20.92 -24.73
N THR A 153 12.24 21.74 -23.68
CA THR A 153 12.42 21.26 -22.30
C THR A 153 11.18 20.47 -21.84
N PRO A 154 11.28 19.13 -21.66
CA PRO A 154 10.12 18.32 -21.32
C PRO A 154 9.72 18.58 -19.86
N ARG A 155 8.47 19.00 -19.66
CA ARG A 155 7.91 19.22 -18.33
C ARG A 155 7.13 17.98 -17.88
N PRO A 156 7.41 17.42 -16.71
CA PRO A 156 6.69 16.24 -16.21
C PRO A 156 5.19 16.53 -16.04
N ALA A 157 4.40 15.46 -15.98
CA ALA A 157 2.97 15.51 -15.73
C ALA A 157 2.70 16.23 -14.40
N GLY A 158 2.17 17.46 -14.51
CA GLY A 158 2.11 18.42 -13.42
C GLY A 158 0.96 18.18 -12.44
N PHE A 159 0.28 19.26 -12.06
CA PHE A 159 -0.80 19.25 -11.07
C PHE A 159 -1.92 18.23 -11.36
N LEU A 160 -2.30 18.04 -12.63
CA LEU A 160 -3.35 17.09 -13.01
C LEU A 160 -3.00 15.65 -12.57
N ALA A 161 -1.77 15.20 -12.81
CA ALA A 161 -1.36 13.86 -12.39
C ALA A 161 -1.32 13.71 -10.86
N ALA A 162 -0.93 14.78 -10.15
CA ALA A 162 -0.99 14.83 -8.70
C ALA A 162 -2.44 14.76 -8.17
N LEU A 163 -3.38 15.45 -8.81
CA LEU A 163 -4.80 15.41 -8.45
C LEU A 163 -5.40 14.01 -8.66
N LEU A 164 -5.13 13.38 -9.81
CA LEU A 164 -5.62 12.03 -10.11
C LEU A 164 -5.04 11.00 -9.14
N THR A 165 -3.75 11.11 -8.80
CA THR A 165 -3.09 10.26 -7.79
C THR A 165 -3.67 10.43 -6.38
N ALA A 166 -4.21 11.61 -6.09
CA ALA A 166 -4.70 11.97 -4.77
C ALA A 166 -6.13 11.48 -4.49
N LEU A 167 -6.78 10.76 -5.40
CA LEU A 167 -8.12 10.23 -5.16
C LEU A 167 -7.99 8.80 -4.58
N PRO A 168 -8.41 8.54 -3.33
CA PRO A 168 -8.52 7.18 -2.82
C PRO A 168 -9.52 6.38 -3.66
N GLU A 169 -9.20 5.14 -4.00
CA GLU A 169 -10.00 4.32 -4.93
C GLU A 169 -11.42 4.03 -4.41
N PHE A 170 -11.58 3.78 -3.11
CA PHE A 170 -12.90 3.54 -2.51
C PHE A 170 -13.75 4.81 -2.48
N LEU A 171 -13.10 5.97 -2.31
CA LEU A 171 -13.76 7.26 -2.35
C LEU A 171 -14.22 7.58 -3.77
N LEU A 172 -13.34 7.41 -4.75
CA LEU A 172 -13.69 7.59 -6.15
C LEU A 172 -14.80 6.62 -6.57
N ALA A 173 -14.79 5.38 -6.07
CA ALA A 173 -15.87 4.42 -6.27
C ALA A 173 -17.22 4.94 -5.73
N SER A 174 -17.26 5.45 -4.50
CA SER A 174 -18.48 6.05 -3.92
C SER A 174 -18.99 7.23 -4.74
N VAL A 175 -18.10 8.14 -5.18
CA VAL A 175 -18.50 9.32 -5.98
C VAL A 175 -18.97 8.91 -7.38
N LEU A 176 -18.30 7.96 -8.03
CA LEU A 176 -18.70 7.44 -9.34
C LEU A 176 -20.02 6.68 -9.28
N LEU A 177 -20.29 5.98 -8.18
CA LEU A 177 -21.59 5.34 -7.94
C LEU A 177 -22.70 6.40 -7.85
N ILE A 178 -22.52 7.46 -7.06
CA ILE A 178 -23.49 8.56 -6.97
C ILE A 178 -23.71 9.22 -8.33
N THR A 179 -22.62 9.65 -8.96
CA THR A 179 -22.72 10.49 -10.17
C THR A 179 -23.14 9.67 -11.38
N GLY A 180 -22.51 8.51 -11.62
CA GLY A 180 -22.72 7.69 -12.81
C GLY A 180 -23.95 6.79 -12.75
N ALA A 181 -24.27 6.23 -11.57
CA ALA A 181 -25.38 5.30 -11.42
C ALA A 181 -26.64 5.93 -10.83
N VAL A 182 -26.52 6.78 -9.80
CA VAL A 182 -27.70 7.37 -9.13
C VAL A 182 -28.21 8.62 -9.86
N TRP A 183 -27.34 9.58 -10.15
CA TRP A 183 -27.75 10.86 -10.77
C TRP A 183 -27.89 10.77 -12.29
N LEU A 184 -26.88 10.23 -12.99
CA LEU A 184 -26.90 10.12 -14.45
C LEU A 184 -27.69 8.91 -14.95
N GLN A 185 -27.84 7.86 -14.12
CA GLN A 185 -28.54 6.61 -14.46
C GLN A 185 -28.02 5.92 -15.74
N TYR A 186 -26.77 6.18 -16.13
CA TYR A 186 -26.15 5.59 -17.33
C TYR A 186 -25.54 4.21 -17.08
N PHE A 187 -25.16 3.93 -15.84
CA PHE A 187 -24.47 2.69 -15.47
C PHE A 187 -25.19 2.00 -14.31
N PRO A 188 -25.15 0.66 -14.24
CA PRO A 188 -25.75 -0.08 -13.15
C PRO A 188 -24.99 0.17 -11.82
N PRO A 189 -25.69 0.31 -10.69
CA PRO A 189 -25.07 0.59 -9.39
C PRO A 189 -24.39 -0.64 -8.76
N TYR A 190 -24.93 -1.84 -8.99
CA TYR A 190 -24.50 -3.07 -8.32
C TYR A 190 -24.51 -4.29 -9.25
N GLY A 191 -23.54 -5.19 -9.11
CA GLY A 191 -23.55 -6.51 -9.76
C GLY A 191 -22.41 -6.74 -10.76
N TRP A 192 -22.46 -7.87 -11.48
CA TRP A 192 -21.40 -8.30 -12.40
C TRP A 192 -21.92 -9.21 -13.52
N LEU A 193 -22.87 -8.70 -14.32
CA LEU A 193 -23.56 -9.47 -15.37
C LEU A 193 -23.11 -9.13 -16.80
N GLY A 194 -22.16 -8.20 -16.96
CA GLY A 194 -21.62 -7.81 -18.28
C GLY A 194 -20.66 -6.62 -18.22
N TRP A 195 -20.13 -6.23 -19.37
CA TRP A 195 -19.08 -5.18 -19.47
C TRP A 195 -19.52 -3.81 -18.94
N HIS A 196 -20.82 -3.47 -19.04
CA HIS A 196 -21.36 -2.20 -18.51
C HIS A 196 -21.19 -2.07 -16.99
N TYR A 197 -21.21 -3.19 -16.25
CA TYR A 197 -20.96 -3.20 -14.80
C TYR A 197 -19.49 -2.93 -14.46
N ALA A 198 -18.56 -3.19 -15.39
CA ALA A 198 -17.14 -3.02 -15.16
C ALA A 198 -16.66 -1.58 -15.37
N VAL A 199 -17.45 -0.70 -15.99
CA VAL A 199 -17.01 0.66 -16.35
C VAL A 199 -16.71 1.51 -15.11
N LEU A 200 -17.68 1.74 -14.22
CA LEU A 200 -17.46 2.55 -13.02
C LEU A 200 -16.41 1.94 -12.07
N PRO A 201 -16.41 0.62 -11.78
CA PRO A 201 -15.37 -0.02 -10.99
C PRO A 201 -13.96 0.11 -11.59
N SER A 202 -13.83 -0.07 -12.91
CA SER A 202 -12.53 0.02 -13.58
C SER A 202 -11.98 1.45 -13.56
N LEU A 203 -12.84 2.46 -13.72
CA LEU A 203 -12.48 3.87 -13.58
C LEU A 203 -12.08 4.21 -12.14
N ALA A 204 -12.84 3.74 -11.15
CA ALA A 204 -12.57 4.00 -9.74
C ALA A 204 -11.18 3.53 -9.29
N LEU A 205 -10.78 2.33 -9.72
CA LEU A 205 -9.48 1.76 -9.39
C LEU A 205 -8.37 2.21 -10.35
N GLY A 206 -8.69 2.41 -11.63
CA GLY A 206 -7.73 2.70 -12.70
C GLY A 206 -7.28 4.16 -12.77
N ILE A 207 -8.14 5.12 -12.43
CA ILE A 207 -7.80 6.55 -12.48
C ILE A 207 -6.67 6.91 -11.50
N PRO A 208 -6.73 6.53 -10.20
CA PRO A 208 -5.66 6.84 -9.26
C PRO A 208 -4.34 6.16 -9.64
N ALA A 209 -4.42 4.88 -10.03
CA ALA A 209 -3.27 4.11 -10.49
C ALA A 209 -2.63 4.73 -11.76
N GLY A 210 -3.45 5.15 -12.73
CA GLY A 210 -3.00 5.80 -13.95
C GLY A 210 -2.42 7.20 -13.72
N GLY A 211 -2.98 7.95 -12.78
CA GLY A 211 -2.41 9.22 -12.31
C GLY A 211 -1.01 9.04 -11.74
N TYR A 212 -0.84 8.04 -10.86
CA TYR A 212 0.45 7.73 -10.24
C TYR A 212 1.47 7.25 -11.27
N LEU A 213 1.11 6.26 -12.10
CA LEU A 213 1.98 5.70 -13.14
C LEU A 213 2.33 6.76 -14.19
N GLY A 214 1.35 7.57 -14.61
CA GLY A 214 1.57 8.67 -15.54
C GLY A 214 2.55 9.70 -15.00
N ARG A 215 2.42 10.09 -13.73
CA ARG A 215 3.40 10.98 -13.06
C ARG A 215 4.78 10.35 -13.02
N LEU A 216 4.87 9.11 -12.52
CA LEU A 216 6.11 8.36 -12.38
C LEU A 216 6.85 8.19 -13.72
N TYR A 217 6.14 7.80 -14.77
CA TYR A 217 6.71 7.61 -16.10
C TYR A 217 7.08 8.93 -16.75
N SER A 218 6.24 9.96 -16.60
CA SER A 218 6.52 11.30 -17.12
C SER A 218 7.77 11.93 -16.46
N ASP A 219 7.95 11.74 -15.15
CA ASP A 219 9.15 12.15 -14.42
C ASP A 219 10.40 11.43 -14.96
N ALA A 220 10.33 10.12 -15.16
CA ALA A 220 11.45 9.34 -15.67
C ALA A 220 11.79 9.68 -17.13
N LEU A 221 10.78 9.91 -17.97
CA LEU A 221 10.96 10.35 -19.35
C LEU A 221 11.57 11.75 -19.41
N SER A 222 11.05 12.71 -18.63
CA SER A 222 11.62 14.06 -18.53
C SER A 222 13.08 14.01 -18.07
N GLY A 223 13.40 13.14 -17.10
CA GLY A 223 14.77 12.90 -16.66
C GLY A 223 15.68 12.40 -17.78
N ALA A 224 15.24 11.36 -18.50
CA ALA A 224 16.00 10.78 -19.61
C ALA A 224 16.18 11.77 -20.78
N PHE A 225 15.18 12.61 -21.07
CA PHE A 225 15.30 13.64 -22.11
C PHE A 225 16.31 14.76 -21.79
N ASN A 226 16.67 14.94 -20.52
CA ASN A 226 17.67 15.93 -20.10
C ASN A 226 19.10 15.36 -20.03
N GLU A 227 19.31 14.12 -20.46
CA GLU A 227 20.64 13.52 -20.50
C GLU A 227 21.46 13.99 -21.72
N SER A 228 22.77 14.12 -21.55
CA SER A 228 23.67 14.71 -22.56
C SER A 228 23.81 13.89 -23.85
N TRP A 229 23.61 12.57 -23.83
CA TRP A 229 23.73 11.74 -25.03
C TRP A 229 22.69 12.09 -26.11
N LEU A 230 21.57 12.69 -25.72
CA LEU A 230 20.53 13.11 -26.66
C LEU A 230 20.97 14.29 -27.54
N THR A 231 21.81 15.18 -27.02
CA THR A 231 22.34 16.29 -27.83
C THR A 231 23.24 15.73 -28.94
N THR A 232 24.07 14.73 -28.63
CA THR A 232 24.86 14.00 -29.63
C THR A 232 23.97 13.34 -30.69
N TRP A 233 22.89 12.68 -30.28
CA TRP A 233 21.95 12.03 -31.20
C TRP A 233 21.20 13.04 -32.08
N SER A 234 20.88 14.23 -31.55
CA SER A 234 20.27 15.29 -32.34
C SER A 234 21.21 15.85 -33.41
N VAL A 235 22.51 15.98 -33.10
CA VAL A 235 23.53 16.43 -34.06
C VAL A 235 23.75 15.39 -35.15
N LEU A 236 23.72 14.10 -34.79
CA LEU A 236 23.84 12.98 -35.74
C LEU A 236 22.57 12.76 -36.60
N GLY A 237 21.51 13.55 -36.41
CA GLY A 237 20.29 13.46 -37.22
C GLY A 237 19.50 12.16 -37.01
N ILE A 238 19.64 11.49 -35.85
CA ILE A 238 18.92 10.25 -35.58
C ILE A 238 17.41 10.50 -35.55
N SER A 239 16.65 9.65 -36.24
CA SER A 239 15.20 9.81 -36.38
C SER A 239 14.47 9.82 -35.03
N ARG A 240 13.37 10.59 -34.95
CA ARG A 240 12.54 10.71 -33.74
C ARG A 240 12.03 9.37 -33.19
N ARG A 241 11.77 8.38 -34.04
CA ARG A 241 11.30 7.03 -33.62
C ARG A 241 12.38 6.27 -32.85
N HIS A 242 13.62 6.30 -33.33
CA HIS A 242 14.75 5.66 -32.67
C HIS A 242 15.10 6.38 -31.36
N THR A 243 15.07 7.71 -31.35
CA THR A 243 15.23 8.52 -30.13
C THR A 243 14.15 8.20 -29.10
N ALA A 244 12.88 8.13 -29.53
CA ALA A 244 11.76 7.76 -28.67
C ALA A 244 11.95 6.41 -27.98
N LEU A 245 12.29 5.37 -28.75
CA LEU A 245 12.50 4.02 -28.22
C LEU A 245 13.70 3.97 -27.27
N ALA A 246 14.79 4.68 -27.58
CA ALA A 246 15.97 4.77 -26.74
C ALA A 246 15.66 5.42 -25.39
N VAL A 247 14.92 6.53 -25.38
CA VAL A 247 14.50 7.23 -24.16
C VAL A 247 13.58 6.35 -23.30
N ILE A 248 12.61 5.67 -23.91
CA ILE A 248 11.71 4.74 -23.19
C ILE A 248 12.52 3.60 -22.55
N ARG A 249 13.42 2.97 -23.32
CA ARG A 249 14.28 1.88 -22.83
C ARG A 249 15.24 2.35 -21.73
N ARG A 250 15.66 3.62 -21.77
CA ARG A 250 16.48 4.27 -20.75
C ARG A 250 15.70 4.55 -19.46
N ALA A 251 14.45 5.01 -19.56
CA ALA A 251 13.64 5.45 -18.43
C ALA A 251 12.93 4.29 -17.68
N LEU A 252 12.32 3.36 -18.42
CA LEU A 252 11.44 2.32 -17.84
C LEU A 252 12.09 1.46 -16.73
N PRO A 253 13.34 0.97 -16.86
CA PRO A 253 13.92 0.09 -15.84
C PRO A 253 14.02 0.68 -14.43
N GLY A 254 14.18 2.01 -14.34
CA GLY A 254 14.30 2.74 -13.08
C GLY A 254 12.98 2.83 -12.32
N VAL A 255 11.86 2.81 -13.02
CA VAL A 255 10.51 2.98 -12.45
C VAL A 255 9.76 1.66 -12.24
N MET A 256 10.21 0.56 -12.85
CA MET A 256 9.59 -0.77 -12.68
C MET A 256 9.37 -1.22 -11.23
N PRO A 257 10.28 -1.00 -10.26
CA PRO A 257 10.03 -1.39 -8.88
C PRO A 257 8.79 -0.70 -8.28
N LEU A 258 8.59 0.59 -8.60
CA LEU A 258 7.43 1.36 -8.14
C LEU A 258 6.17 0.96 -8.91
N THR A 259 6.27 0.64 -10.20
CA THR A 259 5.16 0.03 -10.96
C THR A 259 4.70 -1.27 -10.31
N GLY A 260 5.63 -2.12 -9.86
CA GLY A 260 5.30 -3.36 -9.15
C GLY A 260 4.50 -3.13 -7.87
N LEU A 261 4.87 -2.13 -7.09
CA LEU A 261 4.13 -1.75 -5.89
C LEU A 261 2.70 -1.30 -6.21
N VAL A 262 2.51 -0.55 -7.30
CA VAL A 262 1.17 -0.15 -7.76
C VAL A 262 0.34 -1.35 -8.15
N LEU A 263 0.89 -2.29 -8.94
CA LEU A 263 0.17 -3.51 -9.32
C LEU A 263 -0.23 -4.34 -8.10
N VAL A 264 0.68 -4.51 -7.14
CA VAL A 264 0.39 -5.16 -5.85
C VAL A 264 -0.76 -4.44 -5.14
N SER A 265 -0.73 -3.10 -5.07
CA SER A 265 -1.76 -2.31 -4.39
C SER A 265 -3.15 -2.41 -5.02
N LEU A 266 -3.26 -2.70 -6.33
CA LEU A 266 -4.54 -2.96 -6.99
C LEU A 266 -5.28 -4.13 -6.33
N THR A 267 -4.57 -5.12 -5.78
CA THR A 267 -5.18 -6.28 -5.11
C THR A 267 -5.94 -5.83 -3.87
N GLY A 268 -5.40 -4.89 -3.11
CA GLY A 268 -6.06 -4.31 -1.94
C GLY A 268 -7.19 -3.35 -2.31
N GLY A 269 -6.95 -2.48 -3.29
CA GLY A 269 -7.96 -1.51 -3.76
C GLY A 269 -9.17 -2.18 -4.40
N ALA A 270 -8.98 -3.30 -5.11
CA ALA A 270 -10.06 -4.09 -5.68
C ALA A 270 -11.06 -4.56 -4.61
N VAL A 271 -10.59 -4.94 -3.40
CA VAL A 271 -11.48 -5.36 -2.30
C VAL A 271 -12.49 -4.26 -1.94
N ALA A 272 -12.04 -3.01 -1.87
CA ALA A 272 -12.90 -1.89 -1.54
C ALA A 272 -13.86 -1.55 -2.68
N VAL A 273 -13.40 -1.58 -3.93
CA VAL A 273 -14.25 -1.36 -5.12
C VAL A 273 -15.30 -2.46 -5.25
N GLU A 274 -14.93 -3.72 -5.01
CA GLU A 274 -15.86 -4.85 -5.00
C GLU A 274 -16.94 -4.71 -3.92
N LYS A 275 -16.57 -4.19 -2.74
CA LYS A 275 -17.52 -3.92 -1.67
C LYS A 275 -18.53 -2.85 -2.10
N VAL A 276 -18.07 -1.75 -2.68
CA VAL A 276 -18.89 -0.61 -3.12
C VAL A 276 -19.91 -1.01 -4.19
N PHE A 277 -19.45 -1.66 -5.26
CA PHE A 277 -20.31 -2.03 -6.41
C PHE A 277 -20.95 -3.42 -6.28
N ALA A 278 -20.87 -4.03 -5.09
CA ALA A 278 -21.35 -5.38 -4.82
C ALA A 278 -20.92 -6.45 -5.83
N ILE A 279 -19.65 -6.38 -6.25
CA ILE A 279 -19.04 -7.30 -7.20
C ILE A 279 -18.74 -8.61 -6.46
N PRO A 280 -19.10 -9.80 -7.00
CA PRO A 280 -18.82 -11.09 -6.39
C PRO A 280 -17.34 -11.50 -6.61
N GLY A 281 -16.41 -10.60 -6.27
CA GLY A 281 -14.98 -10.82 -6.34
C GLY A 281 -14.41 -11.46 -5.08
N LEU A 282 -13.14 -11.86 -5.18
CA LEU A 282 -12.38 -12.53 -4.12
C LEU A 282 -12.29 -11.66 -2.86
N GLY A 283 -12.06 -10.36 -3.01
CA GLY A 283 -11.99 -9.43 -1.88
C GLY A 283 -13.28 -9.40 -1.08
N ARG A 284 -14.42 -9.20 -1.74
CA ARG A 284 -15.73 -9.22 -1.06
C ARG A 284 -16.04 -10.60 -0.46
N ALA A 285 -15.68 -11.69 -1.14
CA ALA A 285 -15.88 -13.05 -0.65
C ALA A 285 -15.05 -13.35 0.61
N THR A 286 -13.77 -12.96 0.62
CA THR A 286 -12.89 -13.10 1.79
C THR A 286 -13.33 -12.25 2.98
N LEU A 287 -13.76 -11.01 2.72
CA LEU A 287 -14.30 -10.13 3.76
C LEU A 287 -15.60 -10.69 4.35
N GLY A 288 -16.47 -11.25 3.51
CA GLY A 288 -17.68 -11.95 3.95
C GLY A 288 -17.37 -13.17 4.82
N ALA A 289 -16.37 -13.98 4.42
CA ALA A 289 -15.91 -15.13 5.19
C ALA A 289 -15.35 -14.72 6.57
N ALA A 290 -14.55 -13.64 6.62
CA ALA A 290 -14.06 -13.09 7.88
C ALA A 290 -15.22 -12.63 8.79
N ALA A 291 -16.19 -11.90 8.24
CA ALA A 291 -17.34 -11.40 9.00
C ALA A 291 -18.27 -12.52 9.49
N ALA A 292 -18.38 -13.61 8.73
CA ALA A 292 -19.21 -14.77 9.08
C ALA A 292 -18.48 -15.84 9.93
N GLY A 293 -17.18 -15.66 10.21
CA GLY A 293 -16.38 -16.66 10.92
C GLY A 293 -16.12 -17.94 10.11
N ASP A 294 -16.20 -17.89 8.77
CA ASP A 294 -15.92 -19.02 7.89
C ASP A 294 -14.41 -19.16 7.65
N LEU A 295 -13.71 -19.81 8.58
CA LEU A 295 -12.24 -19.85 8.56
C LEU A 295 -11.65 -20.55 7.34
N PRO A 296 -12.16 -21.71 6.85
CA PRO A 296 -11.64 -22.32 5.62
C PRO A 296 -11.73 -21.40 4.40
N ALA A 297 -12.88 -20.70 4.25
CA ALA A 297 -13.07 -19.73 3.19
C ALA A 297 -12.13 -18.52 3.32
N LEU A 298 -11.95 -18.00 4.55
CA LEU A 298 -11.04 -16.92 4.84
C LEU A 298 -9.58 -17.30 4.54
N GLN A 299 -9.12 -18.45 5.04
CA GLN A 299 -7.76 -18.96 4.85
C GLN A 299 -7.42 -19.08 3.36
N THR A 300 -8.30 -19.74 2.61
CA THR A 300 -8.15 -19.95 1.17
C THR A 300 -8.12 -18.62 0.42
N GLY A 301 -9.05 -17.73 0.75
CA GLY A 301 -9.15 -16.43 0.12
C GLY A 301 -7.92 -15.53 0.38
N VAL A 302 -7.43 -15.48 1.63
CA VAL A 302 -6.22 -14.74 2.00
C VAL A 302 -4.98 -15.29 1.27
N LEU A 303 -4.87 -16.62 1.16
CA LEU A 303 -3.79 -17.26 0.40
C LEU A 303 -3.85 -16.87 -1.08
N ILE A 304 -5.02 -16.91 -1.72
CA ILE A 304 -5.16 -16.53 -3.13
C ILE A 304 -4.80 -15.05 -3.33
N LEU A 305 -5.26 -14.15 -2.44
CA LEU A 305 -4.90 -12.73 -2.51
C LEU A 305 -3.38 -12.52 -2.38
N LEU A 306 -2.72 -13.26 -1.46
CA LEU A 306 -1.27 -13.20 -1.29
C LEU A 306 -0.52 -13.77 -2.50
N LEU A 307 -1.01 -14.86 -3.09
CA LEU A 307 -0.46 -15.44 -4.32
C LEU A 307 -0.60 -14.47 -5.50
N LEU A 308 -1.75 -13.82 -5.66
CA LEU A 308 -1.96 -12.80 -6.70
C LEU A 308 -1.02 -11.62 -6.52
N ALA A 309 -0.92 -11.07 -5.32
CA ALA A 309 -0.06 -9.93 -5.03
C ALA A 309 1.43 -10.28 -5.24
N SER A 310 1.89 -11.43 -4.75
CA SER A 310 3.26 -11.90 -4.97
C SER A 310 3.56 -12.17 -6.45
N ALA A 311 2.62 -12.76 -7.20
CA ALA A 311 2.75 -12.97 -8.65
C ALA A 311 2.92 -11.65 -9.40
N MET A 312 2.16 -10.61 -9.05
CA MET A 312 2.31 -9.27 -9.65
C MET A 312 3.68 -8.65 -9.36
N GLY A 313 4.17 -8.78 -8.12
CA GLY A 313 5.52 -8.36 -7.74
C GLY A 313 6.60 -9.10 -8.55
N MET A 314 6.51 -10.43 -8.65
CA MET A 314 7.45 -11.24 -9.43
C MET A 314 7.43 -10.90 -10.93
N MET A 315 6.24 -10.66 -11.49
CA MET A 315 6.07 -10.28 -12.89
C MET A 315 6.81 -8.97 -13.19
N THR A 316 6.65 -7.93 -12.36
CA THR A 316 7.37 -6.67 -12.56
C THR A 316 8.88 -6.80 -12.38
N GLY A 317 9.33 -7.65 -11.45
CA GLY A 317 10.73 -8.01 -11.29
C GLY A 317 11.31 -8.74 -12.51
N ALA A 318 10.53 -9.62 -13.15
CA ALA A 318 10.90 -10.28 -14.40
C ALA A 318 10.99 -9.28 -15.56
N VAL A 319 9.97 -8.42 -15.74
CA VAL A 319 9.97 -7.37 -16.76
C VAL A 319 11.18 -6.45 -16.60
N ARG A 320 11.49 -6.01 -15.39
CA ARG A 320 12.69 -5.19 -15.11
C ARG A 320 13.98 -5.88 -15.52
N ARG A 321 14.13 -7.18 -15.25
CA ARG A 321 15.31 -7.96 -15.66
C ARG A 321 15.41 -8.07 -17.17
N VAL A 322 14.30 -8.32 -17.86
CA VAL A 322 14.24 -8.35 -19.33
C VAL A 322 14.64 -7.00 -19.93
N LEU A 323 14.11 -5.90 -19.40
CA LEU A 323 14.42 -4.54 -19.88
C LEU A 323 15.91 -4.18 -19.72
N LEU A 324 16.51 -4.55 -18.59
CA LEU A 324 17.93 -4.29 -18.33
C LEU A 324 18.87 -5.24 -19.12
N GLY A 325 18.41 -6.45 -19.45
CA GLY A 325 19.15 -7.41 -20.27
C GLY A 325 20.58 -7.67 -19.77
N ARG A 326 21.54 -7.71 -20.70
CA ARG A 326 22.97 -7.94 -20.42
C ARG A 326 23.65 -6.78 -19.67
N ALA A 327 23.03 -5.61 -19.56
CA ALA A 327 23.63 -4.48 -18.83
C ALA A 327 23.74 -4.77 -17.32
N LEU A 328 22.81 -5.55 -16.76
CA LEU A 328 22.90 -6.07 -15.38
C LEU A 328 24.12 -6.96 -15.17
N THR A 329 24.38 -7.87 -16.10
CA THR A 329 25.48 -8.85 -15.98
C THR A 329 26.85 -8.22 -16.20
N LEU A 330 26.91 -7.18 -17.03
CA LEU A 330 28.16 -6.48 -17.36
C LEU A 330 28.53 -5.39 -16.34
N GLY A 331 27.66 -5.08 -15.38
CA GLY A 331 27.90 -4.02 -14.39
C GLY A 331 27.93 -2.60 -14.99
N ALA A 332 27.50 -2.45 -16.24
CA ALA A 332 27.51 -1.19 -16.99
C ALA A 332 26.21 -0.39 -16.78
N LEU A 333 25.66 -0.41 -15.56
CA LEU A 333 24.45 0.34 -15.24
C LEU A 333 24.78 1.83 -15.19
N PRO A 334 24.22 2.67 -16.07
CA PRO A 334 24.55 4.08 -16.06
C PRO A 334 23.87 4.73 -14.84
N VAL A 335 24.66 5.44 -14.03
CA VAL A 335 24.18 6.18 -12.85
C VAL A 335 23.18 7.23 -13.33
N PRO A 336 21.92 7.21 -12.85
CA PRO A 336 20.97 8.28 -13.14
C PRO A 336 21.55 9.61 -12.64
N GLN A 337 21.72 10.57 -13.53
CA GLN A 337 22.05 11.94 -13.13
C GLN A 337 20.83 12.51 -12.40
N PRO A 338 20.98 13.08 -11.19
CA PRO A 338 19.86 13.72 -10.50
C PRO A 338 19.45 14.96 -11.29
N VAL A 339 18.44 14.83 -12.14
CA VAL A 339 17.88 15.96 -12.87
C VAL A 339 17.20 16.90 -11.86
N SER A 340 17.60 18.17 -11.86
CA SER A 340 16.88 19.21 -11.13
C SER A 340 15.51 19.39 -11.79
N ALA A 341 14.49 18.71 -11.26
CA ALA A 341 13.12 18.89 -11.71
C ALA A 341 12.76 20.38 -11.62
N ALA A 342 12.30 20.94 -12.74
CA ALA A 342 11.84 22.33 -12.79
C ALA A 342 10.71 22.51 -11.76
N ASN A 343 10.92 23.49 -10.87
CA ASN A 343 10.06 23.77 -9.74
C ASN A 343 8.70 24.34 -10.21
N THR A 344 7.69 23.49 -10.35
CA THR A 344 6.31 23.94 -10.59
C THR A 344 5.39 23.59 -9.41
N SER A 345 5.93 23.54 -8.19
CA SER A 345 5.10 23.31 -7.01
C SER A 345 4.34 24.59 -6.68
N ARG A 346 2.99 24.55 -6.68
CA ARG A 346 2.11 25.66 -6.27
C ARG A 346 1.86 25.58 -4.76
N PRO A 347 2.64 26.26 -3.89
CA PRO A 347 2.64 26.07 -2.42
C PRO A 347 1.30 26.32 -1.75
N TRP A 348 0.47 27.14 -2.37
CA TRP A 348 -0.84 27.47 -1.84
C TRP A 348 -1.81 26.28 -1.83
N ILE A 349 -1.62 25.25 -2.68
CA ILE A 349 -2.57 24.12 -2.76
C ILE A 349 -2.58 23.27 -1.48
N PRO A 350 -1.46 22.69 -1.01
CA PRO A 350 -1.48 21.94 0.24
C PRO A 350 -1.84 22.82 1.44
N LEU A 351 -1.45 24.11 1.42
CA LEU A 351 -1.83 25.06 2.47
C LEU A 351 -3.34 25.30 2.51
N LEU A 352 -3.99 25.43 1.35
CA LEU A 352 -5.44 25.58 1.24
C LEU A 352 -6.16 24.33 1.73
N CYS A 353 -5.74 23.14 1.29
CA CYS A 353 -6.33 21.88 1.75
C CYS A 353 -6.18 21.71 3.27
N LEU A 354 -5.01 22.04 3.82
CA LEU A 354 -4.76 22.03 5.26
C LEU A 354 -5.66 23.04 5.99
N ALA A 355 -5.77 24.27 5.49
CA ALA A 355 -6.62 25.30 6.09
C ALA A 355 -8.10 24.87 6.11
N LEU A 356 -8.61 24.29 5.03
CA LEU A 356 -9.98 23.77 4.97
C LEU A 356 -10.21 22.63 5.97
N LEU A 357 -9.25 21.71 6.11
CA LEU A 357 -9.32 20.65 7.12
C LEU A 357 -9.32 21.22 8.54
N ILE A 358 -8.47 22.21 8.82
CA ILE A 358 -8.42 22.87 10.14
C ILE A 358 -9.74 23.57 10.45
N ILE A 359 -10.29 24.33 9.48
CA ILE A 359 -11.58 25.02 9.65
C ILE A 359 -12.70 24.00 9.93
N MET A 360 -12.75 22.90 9.19
CA MET A 360 -13.73 21.83 9.39
C MET A 360 -13.61 21.21 10.79
N VAL A 361 -12.39 20.90 11.24
CA VAL A 361 -12.15 20.33 12.58
C VAL A 361 -12.56 21.32 13.67
N LEU A 362 -12.13 22.58 13.57
CA LEU A 362 -12.48 23.62 14.55
C LEU A 362 -13.99 23.88 14.62
N ALA A 363 -14.70 23.80 13.49
CA ALA A 363 -16.15 23.96 13.45
C ALA A 363 -16.92 22.78 14.08
N GLY A 364 -16.36 21.55 13.98
CA GLY A 364 -17.03 20.34 14.44
C GLY A 364 -16.63 19.85 15.83
N ILE A 365 -15.44 20.17 16.32
CA ILE A 365 -14.89 19.57 17.55
C ILE A 365 -15.64 19.91 18.83
N TRP A 366 -16.38 21.03 18.82
CA TRP A 366 -17.19 21.46 19.96
C TRP A 366 -18.59 20.84 19.99
N ARG A 367 -18.95 20.04 18.98
CA ARG A 367 -20.25 19.36 18.86
C ARG A 367 -20.11 17.90 19.31
N ASP A 368 -21.18 17.32 19.87
CA ASP A 368 -21.16 15.93 20.34
C ASP A 368 -21.43 14.94 19.18
N PRO A 369 -20.48 14.04 18.85
CA PRO A 369 -20.61 13.09 17.74
C PRO A 369 -21.50 11.87 18.03
N LEU A 370 -21.85 11.62 19.30
CA LEU A 370 -22.58 10.43 19.73
C LEU A 370 -24.07 10.72 19.99
N THR A 371 -24.40 11.96 20.36
CA THR A 371 -25.80 12.34 20.61
C THR A 371 -26.67 12.22 19.37
N SER A 372 -27.80 11.54 19.52
CA SER A 372 -28.80 11.32 18.47
C SER A 372 -30.01 12.25 18.70
N GLY A 373 -29.79 13.54 18.50
CA GLY A 373 -30.80 14.59 18.79
C GLY A 373 -31.60 15.07 17.57
N ALA A 374 -31.16 14.73 16.36
CA ALA A 374 -31.76 15.19 15.12
C ALA A 374 -32.69 14.13 14.49
N LEU A 375 -33.47 14.54 13.49
CA LEU A 375 -34.21 13.58 12.66
C LEU A 375 -33.21 12.72 11.86
N ARG A 376 -33.53 11.44 11.70
CA ARG A 376 -32.70 10.51 10.91
C ARG A 376 -32.58 11.02 9.47
N LEU A 377 -31.35 11.10 8.95
CA LEU A 377 -31.05 11.60 7.62
C LEU A 377 -31.60 13.03 7.38
N GLN A 378 -31.52 13.90 8.39
CA GLN A 378 -31.88 15.31 8.23
C GLN A 378 -30.89 16.00 7.25
N PRO A 379 -31.38 16.79 6.27
CA PRO A 379 -30.51 17.48 5.32
C PRO A 379 -29.67 18.58 6.00
N PRO A 380 -28.59 19.04 5.35
CA PRO A 380 -27.79 20.16 5.80
C PRO A 380 -28.62 21.41 6.12
N SER A 381 -28.31 22.05 7.25
CA SER A 381 -28.93 23.30 7.72
C SER A 381 -27.92 24.11 8.53
N PHE A 382 -28.25 25.36 8.90
CA PHE A 382 -27.37 26.15 9.76
C PHE A 382 -27.11 25.49 11.14
N ALA A 383 -28.09 24.75 11.67
CA ALA A 383 -27.92 23.98 12.89
C ALA A 383 -27.02 22.75 12.67
N LEU A 384 -27.18 22.04 11.54
CA LEU A 384 -26.42 20.85 11.15
C LEU A 384 -25.74 21.08 9.79
N PRO A 385 -24.54 21.70 9.73
CA PRO A 385 -23.92 22.12 8.48
C PRO A 385 -23.69 21.00 7.46
N PHE A 386 -23.45 19.77 7.94
CA PHE A 386 -23.31 18.57 7.10
C PHE A 386 -24.55 17.66 7.15
N GLY A 387 -25.61 18.06 7.85
CA GLY A 387 -26.80 17.23 8.09
C GLY A 387 -26.61 16.18 9.19
N ALA A 388 -27.61 15.31 9.34
CA ALA A 388 -27.57 14.19 10.28
C ALA A 388 -27.36 12.86 9.55
N ASP A 389 -26.76 11.90 10.26
CA ASP A 389 -26.59 10.53 9.78
C ASP A 389 -27.88 9.68 9.94
N ALA A 390 -27.79 8.38 9.60
CA ALA A 390 -28.91 7.45 9.67
C ALA A 390 -29.48 7.25 11.09
N MET A 391 -28.69 7.61 12.10
CA MET A 391 -29.04 7.48 13.51
C MET A 391 -29.48 8.81 14.13
N GLY A 392 -29.45 9.92 13.37
CA GLY A 392 -29.83 11.25 13.84
C GLY A 392 -28.70 11.99 14.56
N ARG A 393 -27.44 11.61 14.34
CA ARG A 393 -26.25 12.24 14.92
C ARG A 393 -25.68 13.30 13.99
N ASP A 394 -25.02 14.31 14.55
CA ASP A 394 -24.40 15.39 13.79
C ASP A 394 -23.20 14.91 12.96
N LEU A 395 -23.32 14.97 11.64
CA LEU A 395 -22.30 14.48 10.74
C LEU A 395 -21.01 15.34 10.77
N LEU A 396 -21.11 16.65 11.02
CA LEU A 396 -19.93 17.52 11.13
C LEU A 396 -19.12 17.14 12.38
N ALA A 397 -19.79 16.89 13.49
CA ALA A 397 -19.16 16.43 14.73
C ALA A 397 -18.43 15.10 14.52
N ARG A 398 -19.10 14.13 13.86
CA ARG A 398 -18.52 12.81 13.57
C ARG A 398 -17.31 12.90 12.64
N VAL A 399 -17.36 13.72 11.60
CA VAL A 399 -16.23 13.90 10.67
C VAL A 399 -15.06 14.64 11.33
N ALA A 400 -15.32 15.66 12.14
CA ALA A 400 -14.29 16.40 12.86
C ALA A 400 -13.57 15.52 13.90
N GLN A 401 -14.31 14.82 14.75
CA GLN A 401 -13.71 13.90 15.73
C GLN A 401 -13.03 12.71 15.05
N GLY A 402 -13.61 12.21 13.95
CA GLY A 402 -12.99 11.17 13.12
C GLY A 402 -11.67 11.61 12.49
N THR A 403 -11.49 12.91 12.21
CA THR A 403 -10.22 13.47 11.75
C THR A 403 -9.15 13.34 12.82
N LEU A 404 -9.47 13.67 14.09
CA LEU A 404 -8.52 13.54 15.19
C LEU A 404 -8.14 12.09 15.43
N ASN A 405 -9.12 11.19 15.56
CA ASN A 405 -8.88 9.78 15.81
C ASN A 405 -7.99 9.16 14.72
N THR A 406 -8.36 9.35 13.44
CA THR A 406 -7.61 8.79 12.31
C THR A 406 -6.19 9.38 12.23
N CYS A 407 -6.02 10.69 12.45
CA CYS A 407 -4.70 11.33 12.41
C CYS A 407 -3.79 10.89 13.58
N LEU A 408 -4.33 10.75 14.79
CA LEU A 408 -3.58 10.30 15.96
C LEU A 408 -3.15 8.83 15.80
N GLN A 409 -4.05 7.96 15.34
CA GLN A 409 -3.72 6.57 15.02
C GLN A 409 -2.66 6.50 13.91
N ALA A 410 -2.80 7.30 12.85
CA ALA A 410 -1.83 7.34 11.77
C ALA A 410 -0.45 7.81 12.23
N LEU A 411 -0.38 8.78 13.14
CA LEU A 411 0.85 9.22 13.76
C LEU A 411 1.48 8.11 14.61
N ALA A 412 0.70 7.43 15.45
CA ALA A 412 1.18 6.31 16.26
C ALA A 412 1.74 5.18 15.38
N VAL A 413 0.99 4.76 14.35
CA VAL A 413 1.44 3.75 13.38
C VAL A 413 2.71 4.19 12.66
N SER A 414 2.81 5.46 12.27
CA SER A 414 4.00 6.00 11.59
C SER A 414 5.25 5.91 12.48
N LEU A 415 5.11 6.21 13.77
CA LEU A 415 6.21 6.10 14.73
C LEU A 415 6.61 4.64 14.96
N MET A 416 5.64 3.74 15.13
CA MET A 416 5.90 2.29 15.24
C MET A 416 6.60 1.74 14.00
N CYS A 417 6.16 2.15 12.80
CA CYS A 417 6.77 1.77 11.53
C CYS A 417 8.18 2.33 11.36
N LEU A 418 8.46 3.53 11.87
CA LEU A 418 9.81 4.10 11.89
C LEU A 418 10.74 3.27 12.77
N MET A 419 10.30 2.90 13.97
CA MET A 419 11.08 2.06 14.89
C MET A 419 11.36 0.67 14.29
N ALA A 420 10.31 -0.01 13.81
CA ALA A 420 10.43 -1.33 13.16
C ALA A 420 11.24 -1.25 11.85
N GLY A 421 11.08 -0.18 11.08
CA GLY A 421 11.81 0.06 9.85
C GLY A 421 13.31 0.28 10.08
N VAL A 422 13.67 1.06 11.09
CA VAL A 422 15.08 1.27 11.47
C VAL A 422 15.72 -0.01 11.95
N SER A 423 15.05 -0.75 12.84
CA SER A 423 15.58 -2.00 13.41
C SER A 423 15.76 -3.08 12.34
N ALA A 424 14.75 -3.31 11.49
CA ALA A 424 14.85 -4.31 10.43
C ALA A 424 15.84 -3.91 9.32
N GLY A 425 15.84 -2.63 8.93
CA GLY A 425 16.74 -2.11 7.90
C GLY A 425 18.21 -2.11 8.29
N ALA A 426 18.54 -2.18 9.59
CA ALA A 426 19.91 -2.32 10.08
C ALA A 426 20.54 -3.68 9.70
N PHE A 427 19.72 -4.71 9.46
CA PHE A 427 20.14 -6.09 9.16
C PHE A 427 19.55 -6.61 7.83
N PRO A 428 19.86 -5.98 6.69
CA PRO A 428 19.13 -6.17 5.44
C PRO A 428 19.22 -7.58 4.85
N ARG A 429 20.26 -8.37 5.20
CA ARG A 429 20.41 -9.75 4.69
C ARG A 429 19.47 -10.74 5.38
N ILE A 430 19.26 -10.57 6.69
CA ILE A 430 18.40 -11.45 7.49
C ILE A 430 16.94 -11.05 7.31
N MET A 431 16.68 -9.75 7.14
CA MET A 431 15.35 -9.19 6.96
C MET A 431 14.87 -9.14 5.50
N ALA A 432 15.62 -9.71 4.55
CA ALA A 432 15.27 -9.67 3.13
C ALA A 432 13.90 -10.28 2.83
N GLY A 433 13.63 -11.49 3.34
CA GLY A 433 12.36 -12.19 3.20
C GLY A 433 11.18 -11.42 3.81
N PRO A 434 11.24 -11.05 5.10
CA PRO A 434 10.20 -10.27 5.75
C PRO A 434 9.91 -8.97 5.01
N ILE A 435 10.94 -8.19 4.66
CA ILE A 435 10.78 -6.90 3.97
C ILE A 435 10.13 -7.09 2.59
N GLU A 436 10.59 -8.05 1.79
CA GLU A 436 10.05 -8.27 0.45
C GLU A 436 8.61 -8.80 0.49
N THR A 437 8.32 -9.74 1.39
CA THR A 437 6.98 -10.34 1.50
C THR A 437 5.95 -9.34 2.01
N THR A 438 6.30 -8.53 3.01
CA THR A 438 5.40 -7.49 3.55
C THR A 438 5.20 -6.33 2.57
N ASN A 439 6.23 -5.95 1.79
CA ASN A 439 6.05 -4.99 0.69
C ASN A 439 5.07 -5.49 -0.39
N ALA A 440 4.92 -6.82 -0.53
CA ALA A 440 3.98 -7.43 -1.45
C ALA A 440 2.56 -7.62 -0.84
N LEU A 441 2.35 -7.27 0.44
CA LEU A 441 1.10 -7.52 1.15
C LEU A 441 0.29 -6.24 1.31
N PRO A 442 -0.88 -6.09 0.68
CA PRO A 442 -1.80 -4.99 0.98
C PRO A 442 -2.25 -4.96 2.46
N PRO A 443 -2.42 -3.77 3.09
CA PRO A 443 -2.90 -3.65 4.47
C PRO A 443 -4.26 -4.31 4.71
N VAL A 444 -5.13 -4.36 3.69
CA VAL A 444 -6.44 -5.03 3.75
C VAL A 444 -6.29 -6.52 4.08
N ILE A 445 -5.29 -7.20 3.50
CA ILE A 445 -5.07 -8.63 3.73
C ILE A 445 -4.62 -8.86 5.18
N ALA A 446 -3.71 -8.04 5.69
CA ALA A 446 -3.34 -8.07 7.11
C ALA A 446 -4.55 -7.77 8.01
N GLY A 447 -5.41 -6.83 7.60
CA GLY A 447 -6.65 -6.49 8.30
C GLY A 447 -7.62 -7.65 8.41
N LEU A 448 -7.80 -8.43 7.34
CA LEU A 448 -8.63 -9.65 7.35
C LEU A 448 -8.12 -10.69 8.35
N VAL A 449 -6.81 -10.93 8.37
CA VAL A 449 -6.18 -11.88 9.29
C VAL A 449 -6.32 -11.41 10.74
N VAL A 450 -6.03 -10.13 11.02
CA VAL A 450 -6.13 -9.58 12.38
C VAL A 450 -7.59 -9.55 12.87
N ALA A 451 -8.54 -9.19 12.00
CA ALA A 451 -9.96 -9.18 12.35
C ALA A 451 -10.50 -10.58 12.63
N ALA A 452 -9.97 -11.63 11.99
CA ALA A 452 -10.35 -13.01 12.30
C ALA A 452 -9.80 -13.50 13.65
N VAL A 453 -8.68 -12.91 14.11
CA VAL A 453 -8.05 -13.22 15.40
C VAL A 453 -8.77 -12.50 16.54
N ASN A 454 -8.92 -11.17 16.43
CA ASN A 454 -9.38 -10.32 17.54
C ASN A 454 -10.78 -9.71 17.34
N GLY A 455 -11.44 -9.98 16.22
CA GLY A 455 -12.59 -9.20 15.77
C GLY A 455 -12.22 -7.82 15.20
N PRO A 456 -13.17 -7.13 14.55
CA PRO A 456 -12.96 -5.79 14.02
C PRO A 456 -12.84 -4.76 15.15
N THR A 457 -11.66 -4.14 15.28
CA THR A 457 -11.32 -3.17 16.33
C THR A 457 -10.37 -2.10 15.80
N ALA A 458 -10.37 -0.92 16.43
CA ALA A 458 -9.42 0.16 16.09
C ALA A 458 -7.96 -0.28 16.30
N THR A 459 -7.70 -0.98 17.39
CA THR A 459 -6.38 -1.56 17.70
C THR A 459 -6.00 -2.64 16.70
N GLY A 460 -6.95 -3.48 16.27
CA GLY A 460 -6.74 -4.44 15.19
C GLY A 460 -6.30 -3.79 13.88
N ALA A 461 -6.93 -2.68 13.50
CA ALA A 461 -6.52 -1.91 12.31
C ALA A 461 -5.11 -1.31 12.47
N ILE A 462 -4.75 -0.77 13.64
CA ILE A 462 -3.39 -0.28 13.94
C ILE A 462 -2.36 -1.41 13.77
N ILE A 463 -2.63 -2.60 14.34
CA ILE A 463 -1.74 -3.76 14.23
C ILE A 463 -1.59 -4.19 12.77
N ALA A 464 -2.69 -4.30 12.03
CA ALA A 464 -2.69 -4.71 10.63
C ALA A 464 -1.89 -3.75 9.74
N VAL A 465 -2.14 -2.43 9.85
CA VAL A 465 -1.41 -1.43 9.07
C VAL A 465 0.06 -1.39 9.47
N THR A 466 0.37 -1.49 10.77
CA THR A 466 1.75 -1.51 11.26
C THR A 466 2.50 -2.72 10.75
N ALA A 467 1.90 -3.92 10.74
CA ALA A 467 2.51 -5.19 10.32
C ALA A 467 3.02 -5.18 8.86
N VAL A 468 2.48 -4.30 8.03
CA VAL A 468 2.83 -4.17 6.61
C VAL A 468 3.64 -2.90 6.35
N SER A 469 3.25 -1.78 6.96
CA SER A 469 3.73 -0.45 6.55
C SER A 469 5.16 -0.14 6.95
N TRP A 470 5.78 -0.93 7.83
CA TRP A 470 7.20 -0.77 8.19
C TRP A 470 8.17 -1.12 7.05
N ALA A 471 7.77 -1.97 6.11
CA ALA A 471 8.66 -2.57 5.13
C ALA A 471 9.31 -1.60 4.12
N PRO A 472 8.59 -0.58 3.59
CA PRO A 472 9.24 0.43 2.76
C PRO A 472 10.24 1.31 3.55
N LEU A 473 9.98 1.55 4.84
CA LEU A 473 10.94 2.25 5.70
C LEU A 473 12.19 1.39 5.93
N ALA A 474 12.02 0.10 6.19
CA ALA A 474 13.15 -0.83 6.32
C ALA A 474 13.98 -0.92 5.03
N THR A 475 13.34 -0.93 3.87
CA THR A 475 14.02 -0.93 2.57
C THR A 475 14.84 0.35 2.37
N HIS A 476 14.27 1.51 2.72
CA HIS A 476 14.99 2.78 2.64
C HIS A 476 16.16 2.84 3.64
N THR A 477 15.95 2.40 4.89
CA THR A 477 17.02 2.29 5.89
C THR A 477 18.14 1.38 5.40
N ALA A 478 17.82 0.20 4.86
CA ALA A 478 18.81 -0.73 4.31
C ALA A 478 19.67 -0.10 3.21
N ALA A 479 19.04 0.65 2.29
CA ALA A 479 19.73 1.36 1.22
C ALA A 479 20.67 2.45 1.78
N LEU A 480 20.19 3.27 2.72
CA LEU A 480 21.00 4.33 3.34
C LEU A 480 22.15 3.77 4.17
N VAL A 481 21.92 2.68 4.92
CA VAL A 481 22.97 2.00 5.68
C VAL A 481 24.06 1.47 4.74
N ALA A 482 23.67 0.86 3.61
CA ALA A 482 24.62 0.39 2.62
C ALA A 482 25.42 1.56 2.01
N GLU A 483 24.76 2.67 1.69
CA GLU A 483 25.39 3.88 1.17
C GLU A 483 26.40 4.47 2.17
N ILE A 484 25.97 4.70 3.42
CA ILE A 484 26.83 5.27 4.47
C ILE A 484 28.04 4.38 4.71
N ARG A 485 27.84 3.05 4.84
CA ARG A 485 28.94 2.09 5.05
C ARG A 485 29.92 2.01 3.88
N ALA A 486 29.48 2.36 2.66
CA ALA A 486 30.37 2.39 1.50
C ALA A 486 31.32 3.58 1.50
N ARG A 487 31.04 4.65 2.28
CA ARG A 487 31.85 5.88 2.30
C ARG A 487 33.26 5.65 2.86
N PRO A 488 34.30 6.32 2.34
CA PRO A 488 35.70 6.08 2.72
C PRO A 488 35.97 6.23 4.23
N TYR A 489 35.43 7.27 4.87
CA TYR A 489 35.64 7.52 6.30
C TYR A 489 35.08 6.37 7.18
N MET A 490 33.95 5.76 6.79
CA MET A 490 33.37 4.64 7.53
C MET A 490 34.26 3.39 7.51
N LYS A 491 35.03 3.20 6.44
CA LYS A 491 35.98 2.07 6.31
C LYS A 491 37.24 2.27 7.15
N MET A 492 37.59 3.51 7.50
CA MET A 492 38.75 3.84 8.33
C MET A 492 38.47 3.72 9.83
N LEU A 493 37.21 3.90 10.27
CA LEU A 493 36.82 3.85 11.69
C LEU A 493 37.34 2.62 12.47
N PRO A 494 37.28 1.38 11.94
CA PRO A 494 37.82 0.22 12.66
C PRO A 494 39.34 0.27 12.86
N VAL A 495 40.07 0.89 11.92
CA VAL A 495 41.53 1.02 11.97
C VAL A 495 41.95 1.97 13.10
N VAL A 496 41.12 2.97 13.40
CA VAL A 496 41.30 3.93 14.50
C VAL A 496 40.74 3.38 15.83
N GLY A 497 40.39 2.09 15.90
CA GLY A 497 39.89 1.45 17.12
C GLY A 497 38.41 1.69 17.44
N VAL A 498 37.62 2.27 16.52
CA VAL A 498 36.19 2.50 16.75
C VAL A 498 35.42 1.17 16.64
N GLY A 499 34.96 0.69 17.79
CA GLY A 499 34.13 -0.51 17.92
C GLY A 499 32.83 -0.45 17.11
N ALA A 500 32.26 -1.62 16.79
CA ALA A 500 31.07 -1.74 15.95
C ALA A 500 29.84 -1.03 16.55
N LEU A 501 29.68 -1.06 17.88
CA LEU A 501 28.58 -0.40 18.58
C LEU A 501 28.66 1.13 18.46
N ARG A 502 29.82 1.71 18.78
CA ARG A 502 30.07 3.17 18.67
C ARG A 502 29.92 3.65 17.22
N ARG A 503 30.41 2.86 16.27
CA ARG A 503 30.25 3.10 14.83
C ARG A 503 28.78 3.21 14.42
N ASN A 504 27.94 2.26 14.85
CA ASN A 504 26.52 2.27 14.51
C ASN A 504 25.76 3.40 15.22
N LEU A 505 25.96 3.58 16.53
CA LEU A 505 25.22 4.55 17.35
C LEU A 505 25.57 6.02 17.03
N PHE A 506 26.84 6.34 16.78
CA PHE A 506 27.29 7.73 16.65
C PHE A 506 27.55 8.18 15.21
N TYR A 507 27.76 7.25 14.26
CA TYR A 507 28.04 7.62 12.87
C TYR A 507 26.92 7.21 11.91
N VAL A 508 26.31 6.04 12.12
CA VAL A 508 25.24 5.55 11.22
C VAL A 508 23.88 6.13 11.63
N LEU A 509 23.40 5.89 12.86
CA LEU A 509 22.06 6.32 13.27
C LEU A 509 21.81 7.85 13.11
N PRO A 510 22.73 8.75 13.50
CA PRO A 510 22.50 10.19 13.35
C PRO A 510 22.40 10.62 11.89
N ALA A 511 23.15 9.96 10.99
CA ALA A 511 23.09 10.22 9.56
C ALA A 511 21.78 9.71 8.92
N LEU A 512 21.11 8.72 9.53
CA LEU A 512 19.84 8.18 9.07
C LEU A 512 18.63 9.04 9.50
N ALA A 513 18.73 9.76 10.62
CA ALA A 513 17.59 10.45 11.24
C ALA A 513 16.88 11.41 10.27
N GLY A 514 17.61 12.31 9.61
CA GLY A 514 17.04 13.31 8.70
C GLY A 514 16.24 12.69 7.54
N PRO A 515 16.86 11.80 6.72
CA PRO A 515 16.15 11.13 5.63
C PRO A 515 14.95 10.29 6.08
N LEU A 516 15.06 9.59 7.21
CA LEU A 516 14.00 8.69 7.69
C LEU A 516 12.82 9.43 8.33
N ILE A 517 13.07 10.51 9.07
CA ILE A 517 12.00 11.39 9.58
C ILE A 517 11.20 11.96 8.41
N ARG A 518 11.90 12.46 7.37
CA ARG A 518 11.22 12.97 6.17
C ARG A 518 10.40 11.89 5.47
N HIS A 519 10.94 10.68 5.32
CA HIS A 519 10.20 9.57 4.71
C HIS A 519 8.95 9.21 5.52
N THR A 520 9.07 9.20 6.85
CA THR A 520 7.95 8.90 7.76
C THR A 520 6.84 9.95 7.66
N LEU A 521 7.20 11.24 7.69
CA LEU A 521 6.22 12.33 7.54
C LEU A 521 5.47 12.28 6.21
N LEU A 522 6.16 11.93 5.11
CA LEU A 522 5.54 11.78 3.80
C LEU A 522 4.58 10.58 3.70
N ARG A 523 4.69 9.60 4.60
CA ARG A 523 3.83 8.41 4.62
C ARG A 523 2.63 8.52 5.54
N LEU A 524 2.63 9.46 6.49
CA LEU A 524 1.55 9.64 7.45
C LEU A 524 0.17 9.73 6.77
N PRO A 525 -0.05 10.52 5.70
CA PRO A 525 -1.36 10.56 5.06
C PRO A 525 -1.77 9.25 4.39
N GLY A 526 -0.82 8.52 3.80
CA GLY A 526 -1.08 7.20 3.23
C GLY A 526 -1.47 6.17 4.30
N ILE A 527 -0.89 6.27 5.50
CA ILE A 527 -1.26 5.45 6.66
C ILE A 527 -2.66 5.81 7.15
N ALA A 528 -3.00 7.10 7.22
CA ALA A 528 -4.36 7.55 7.57
C ALA A 528 -5.41 7.03 6.57
N LEU A 529 -5.11 7.06 5.27
CA LEU A 529 -5.98 6.48 4.24
C LEU A 529 -6.11 4.95 4.34
N ALA A 530 -5.03 4.26 4.72
CA ALA A 530 -5.07 2.81 4.97
C ALA A 530 -5.97 2.47 6.17
N LEU A 531 -5.86 3.21 7.28
CA LEU A 531 -6.75 3.06 8.44
C LEU A 531 -8.21 3.35 8.08
N ALA A 532 -8.46 4.44 7.35
CA ALA A 532 -9.81 4.77 6.86
C ALA A 532 -10.36 3.69 5.90
N SER A 533 -9.52 3.12 5.02
CA SER A 533 -9.92 2.01 4.15
C SER A 533 -10.30 0.76 4.95
N LEU A 534 -9.54 0.39 5.98
CA LEU A 534 -9.90 -0.72 6.87
C LEU A 534 -11.19 -0.43 7.64
N GLY A 535 -11.35 0.77 8.18
CA GLY A 535 -12.59 1.20 8.83
C GLY A 535 -13.80 1.13 7.88
N PHE A 536 -13.62 1.53 6.62
CA PHE A 536 -14.63 1.45 5.57
C PHE A 536 -15.02 0.01 5.23
N LEU A 537 -14.05 -0.90 5.19
CA LEU A 537 -14.27 -2.32 4.97
C LEU A 537 -14.91 -3.02 6.20
N GLY A 538 -15.06 -2.32 7.32
CA GLY A 538 -15.58 -2.89 8.58
C GLY A 538 -14.53 -3.65 9.39
N LEU A 539 -13.24 -3.48 9.07
CA LEU A 539 -12.09 -4.09 9.76
C LEU A 539 -11.47 -3.15 10.82
N GLY A 540 -11.96 -1.90 10.93
CA GLY A 540 -11.53 -0.90 11.91
C GLY A 540 -12.49 -0.74 13.10
N ALA A 541 -12.53 0.44 13.71
CA ALA A 541 -13.34 0.69 14.91
C ALA A 541 -14.82 0.33 14.71
N PRO A 542 -15.45 -0.40 15.65
CA PRO A 542 -16.89 -0.66 15.62
C PRO A 542 -17.71 0.60 15.95
N PRO A 543 -19.00 0.65 15.54
CA PRO A 543 -19.89 1.73 15.96
C PRO A 543 -20.06 1.71 17.50
N PRO A 544 -20.18 2.87 18.17
CA PRO A 544 -20.48 4.20 17.61
C PRO A 544 -19.26 5.09 17.35
N GLU A 545 -18.03 4.56 17.38
CA GLU A 545 -16.81 5.39 17.30
C GLU A 545 -16.73 6.22 15.99
N PRO A 546 -16.44 7.53 16.08
CA PRO A 546 -16.24 8.36 14.90
C PRO A 546 -14.86 8.11 14.29
N GLU A 547 -14.83 7.36 13.18
CA GLU A 547 -13.68 7.21 12.28
C GLU A 547 -14.13 7.49 10.84
N TRP A 548 -13.30 8.12 10.01
CA TRP A 548 -13.70 8.50 8.64
C TRP A 548 -14.18 7.32 7.81
N GLY A 549 -13.46 6.20 7.86
CA GLY A 549 -13.84 4.97 7.17
C GLY A 549 -15.20 4.45 7.61
N ARG A 550 -15.43 4.41 8.92
CA ARG A 550 -16.68 3.93 9.52
C ARG A 550 -17.86 4.85 9.18
N VAL A 551 -17.69 6.17 9.35
CA VAL A 551 -18.73 7.16 9.03
C VAL A 551 -19.11 7.07 7.55
N LEU A 552 -18.13 6.90 6.65
CA LEU A 552 -18.39 6.69 5.23
C LEU A 552 -19.16 5.39 4.96
N ALA A 553 -18.75 4.27 5.58
CA ALA A 553 -19.39 2.97 5.40
C ALA A 553 -20.86 2.95 5.89
N GLU A 554 -21.16 3.64 7.00
CA GLU A 554 -22.51 3.77 7.52
C GLU A 554 -23.43 4.60 6.61
N GLY A 555 -22.86 5.55 5.84
CA GLY A 555 -23.61 6.36 4.87
C GLY A 555 -23.94 5.63 3.56
N MET A 556 -23.13 4.65 3.15
CA MET A 556 -23.28 3.99 1.83
C MET A 556 -24.66 3.36 1.57
N PRO A 557 -25.32 2.67 2.52
CA PRO A 557 -26.66 2.13 2.29
C PRO A 557 -27.73 3.20 2.02
N TYR A 558 -27.49 4.45 2.43
CA TYR A 558 -28.43 5.57 2.35
C TYR A 558 -28.04 6.58 1.27
N ILE A 559 -27.07 6.25 0.42
CA ILE A 559 -26.44 7.18 -0.52
C ILE A 559 -27.42 7.81 -1.51
N GLU A 560 -28.45 7.06 -1.91
CA GLU A 560 -29.51 7.54 -2.82
C GLU A 560 -30.43 8.57 -2.15
N ARG A 561 -30.68 8.41 -0.84
CA ARG A 561 -31.60 9.26 -0.07
C ARG A 561 -30.91 10.46 0.56
N ALA A 562 -29.67 10.28 1.01
CA ALA A 562 -28.92 11.25 1.81
C ALA A 562 -27.45 11.30 1.35
N PRO A 563 -27.16 11.82 0.14
CA PRO A 563 -25.80 11.80 -0.42
C PRO A 563 -24.78 12.57 0.43
N TRP A 564 -25.21 13.56 1.22
CA TRP A 564 -24.32 14.29 2.15
C TRP A 564 -23.68 13.37 3.20
N SER A 565 -24.34 12.28 3.60
CA SER A 565 -23.82 11.30 4.56
C SER A 565 -22.52 10.64 4.09
N VAL A 566 -22.36 10.50 2.77
CA VAL A 566 -21.15 9.97 2.13
C VAL A 566 -20.20 11.10 1.73
N LEU A 567 -20.72 12.19 1.16
CA LEU A 567 -19.91 13.30 0.63
C LEU A 567 -19.11 14.06 1.71
N ALA A 568 -19.60 14.13 2.96
CA ALA A 568 -18.89 14.83 4.04
C ALA A 568 -17.58 14.12 4.45
N PRO A 569 -17.57 12.85 4.91
CA PRO A 569 -16.32 12.14 5.23
C PRO A 569 -15.43 11.95 3.98
N ALA A 570 -16.06 11.77 2.81
CA ALA A 570 -15.39 11.76 1.51
C ALA A 570 -14.57 13.01 1.23
N GLY A 571 -15.16 14.20 1.41
CA GLY A 571 -14.49 15.48 1.20
C GLY A 571 -13.27 15.65 2.10
N ALA A 572 -13.38 15.27 3.38
CA ALA A 572 -12.26 15.32 4.32
C ALA A 572 -11.09 14.39 3.88
N LEU A 573 -11.39 13.16 3.48
CA LEU A 573 -10.41 12.21 2.96
C LEU A 573 -9.76 12.70 1.66
N ALA A 574 -10.53 13.29 0.75
CA ALA A 574 -10.01 13.88 -0.49
C ALA A 574 -9.06 15.06 -0.20
N LEU A 575 -9.44 15.96 0.70
CA LEU A 575 -8.59 17.09 1.11
C LEU A 575 -7.27 16.60 1.72
N LEU A 576 -7.30 15.58 2.59
CA LEU A 576 -6.08 15.00 3.16
C LEU A 576 -5.18 14.41 2.07
N SER A 577 -5.78 13.69 1.12
CA SER A 577 -5.05 13.02 0.05
C SER A 577 -4.41 14.02 -0.93
N VAL A 578 -5.16 15.06 -1.33
CA VAL A 578 -4.65 16.13 -2.21
C VAL A 578 -3.54 16.90 -1.51
N MET A 579 -3.74 17.23 -0.23
CA MET A 579 -2.71 17.85 0.60
C MET A 579 -1.43 16.98 0.60
N ALA A 580 -1.54 15.68 0.84
CA ALA A 580 -0.41 14.77 0.93
C ALA A 580 0.39 14.67 -0.38
N VAL A 581 -0.30 14.40 -1.49
CA VAL A 581 0.34 14.19 -2.79
C VAL A 581 0.99 15.47 -3.32
N THR A 582 0.35 16.63 -3.07
CA THR A 582 0.91 17.92 -3.46
C THR A 582 2.02 18.37 -2.51
N ALA A 583 1.89 18.16 -1.20
CA ALA A 583 2.93 18.42 -0.19
C ALA A 583 4.23 17.66 -0.48
N GLY A 584 4.14 16.39 -0.90
CA GLY A 584 5.31 15.58 -1.26
C GLY A 584 6.11 16.10 -2.46
N SER A 585 5.47 16.90 -3.32
CA SER A 585 6.13 17.57 -4.46
C SER A 585 6.91 18.82 -4.03
N PHE A 586 6.72 19.33 -2.81
CA PHE A 586 7.50 20.44 -2.27
C PHE A 586 8.86 19.94 -1.79
N ARG A 587 9.93 20.41 -2.44
CA ARG A 587 11.28 20.31 -1.89
C ARG A 587 11.55 21.57 -1.06
N VAL A 588 11.45 21.46 0.26
CA VAL A 588 12.05 22.46 1.15
C VAL A 588 13.56 22.42 0.89
N LYS A 589 14.13 23.50 0.35
CA LYS A 589 15.58 23.72 0.32
C LYS A 589 16.04 23.96 1.76
N LEU A 590 16.11 22.90 2.57
CA LEU A 590 16.87 22.96 3.81
C LEU A 590 18.32 23.11 3.41
N SER A 591 18.86 24.32 3.56
CA SER A 591 20.27 24.57 3.32
C SER A 591 21.11 23.62 4.18
N PRO A 592 22.15 22.95 3.65
CA PRO A 592 22.98 22.01 4.42
C PRO A 592 23.77 22.66 5.57
N ARG A 593 23.61 23.97 5.80
CA ARG A 593 24.44 24.76 6.72
C ARG A 593 24.28 24.35 8.19
N PHE A 594 23.20 23.67 8.56
CA PHE A 594 23.01 23.21 9.95
C PHE A 594 23.75 21.91 10.27
N PHE A 595 23.96 21.01 9.29
CA PHE A 595 24.53 19.68 9.54
C PHE A 595 26.07 19.65 9.45
N ASN A 596 26.69 20.60 8.72
CA ASN A 596 28.16 20.69 8.66
C ASN A 596 28.78 21.32 9.90
N ARG A 597 28.02 22.06 10.73
CA ARG A 597 28.56 22.69 11.95
C ARG A 597 28.84 21.70 13.08
N THR A 598 28.09 20.60 13.18
CA THR A 598 28.32 19.57 14.21
C THR A 598 29.49 18.65 13.89
N ILE A 599 29.90 18.52 12.62
CA ILE A 599 31.09 17.75 12.24
C ILE A 599 32.37 18.60 12.36
N ALA A 600 32.28 19.92 12.13
CA ALA A 600 33.42 20.83 12.29
C ALA A 600 33.76 21.14 13.76
N ASN A 601 32.81 21.05 14.69
CA ASN A 601 33.04 21.34 16.11
C ASN A 601 33.36 20.09 16.96
N GLY A 602 33.45 18.90 16.34
CA GLY A 602 33.84 17.64 17.01
C GLY A 602 35.31 17.27 16.83
N SER A 603 36.11 18.15 16.23
CA SER A 603 37.58 18.04 16.10
C SER A 603 38.27 19.08 16.99
N ALA A 604 38.02 18.98 18.30
CA ALA A 604 38.84 19.57 19.35
C ALA A 604 39.14 18.47 20.37
#